data_AF-A0AAW8JCY7-F1
#
_entry.id   AF-A0AAW8JCY7-F1
#
_cell.length_a   1.000
_cell.length_b   1.000
_cell.length_c   1.000
_cell.angle_alpha   90.00
_cell.angle_beta   90.00
_cell.angle_gamma   90.00
#
_symmetry.space_group_name_H-M   'P 1'
#
loop_
_entity.id
_entity.type
_entity.pdbx_description
1 polymer ?
#
loop_
_entity_poly.entity_id
_entity_poly.type
_entity_poly.pdbx_seq_one_letter_code
_entity_poly.pdbx_strand_id
1 'polypeptide(L)'
;MDIKKYTFITLSSFVLSACGGGSDSGADNNKNQSQPTNRTKSQLTLAYLNDKTPLFADFSTDINSDTPAYNYGQVLNFKSPLSSKTYTFTYNFTANDLTYMIEAEYLNLNSQPISVNIYEKNCNNDRCLYSRSFTCKPTVFVCNNTAITVDQNTGASTLTFNHTKIVNLDDYKQLNYLDGSITGSLAQKPQDVPDIFPTGMQYEMKINGENIQYILAITPIKHSHYEKIRLINHNIIEFWTNIATEGDSIHIRIKDNKPILGILSFNSIYDIIFGYDTELGIYPNIMNDKIIYNPKNYEITFNGAEVEWVNLHMTLSGTIGP
;
A
#
# COMPACT_ATOMS: atom_id res chain seq x y z
N MET A 1 -38.19 -42.87 -5.37
CA MET A 1 -37.41 -42.85 -4.12
C MET A 1 -36.00 -43.30 -4.49
N ASP A 2 -34.93 -42.52 -4.42
CA ASP A 2 -34.70 -41.19 -3.84
C ASP A 2 -33.60 -40.49 -4.63
N ILE A 3 -33.88 -39.26 -5.08
CA ILE A 3 -32.86 -38.34 -5.59
C ILE A 3 -32.29 -37.63 -4.36
N LYS A 4 -31.06 -37.99 -3.95
CA LYS A 4 -30.33 -37.25 -2.92
C LYS A 4 -30.01 -35.85 -3.46
N LYS A 5 -30.71 -34.85 -2.92
CA LYS A 5 -30.42 -33.43 -3.13
C LYS A 5 -29.10 -33.09 -2.44
N TYR A 6 -28.10 -32.71 -3.23
CA TYR A 6 -26.92 -32.03 -2.74
C TYR A 6 -27.31 -30.58 -2.45
N THR A 7 -27.34 -30.21 -1.16
CA THR A 7 -27.44 -28.81 -0.76
C THR A 7 -26.08 -28.15 -0.97
N PHE A 8 -25.96 -27.40 -2.07
CA PHE A 8 -24.92 -26.38 -2.21
C PHE A 8 -25.29 -25.21 -1.30
N ILE A 9 -24.49 -24.96 -0.27
CA ILE A 9 -24.54 -23.71 0.50
C ILE A 9 -23.64 -22.72 -0.24
N THR A 10 -24.24 -21.82 -1.00
CA THR A 10 -23.56 -20.71 -1.67
C THR A 10 -23.83 -19.38 -1.00
N LEU A 11 -22.74 -18.64 -0.81
CA LEU A 11 -22.60 -17.19 -0.63
C LEU A 11 -23.27 -16.53 0.59
N SER A 12 -22.46 -16.36 1.65
CA SER A 12 -22.57 -15.17 2.50
C SER A 12 -22.07 -13.95 1.73
N SER A 13 -23.01 -13.19 1.17
CA SER A 13 -22.81 -11.86 0.62
C SER A 13 -22.37 -10.91 1.74
N PHE A 14 -21.16 -10.38 1.67
CA PHE A 14 -20.78 -9.22 2.46
C PHE A 14 -21.46 -7.98 1.86
N VAL A 15 -22.60 -7.61 2.45
CA VAL A 15 -23.22 -6.31 2.18
C VAL A 15 -22.46 -5.29 3.02
N LEU A 16 -21.73 -4.39 2.35
CA LEU A 16 -21.28 -3.15 2.96
C LEU A 16 -22.51 -2.34 3.35
N SER A 17 -22.84 -2.29 4.63
CA SER A 17 -23.85 -1.37 5.13
C SER A 17 -23.31 0.05 5.03
N ALA A 18 -23.64 0.74 3.93
CA ALA A 18 -23.59 2.18 3.89
C ALA A 18 -24.56 2.71 4.96
N CYS A 19 -24.04 3.44 5.94
CA CYS A 19 -24.86 4.18 6.89
C CYS A 19 -25.46 5.39 6.14
N GLY A 20 -26.59 5.15 5.46
CA GLY A 20 -27.46 6.19 4.93
C GLY A 20 -28.27 6.79 6.06
N GLY A 21 -27.85 7.95 6.56
CA GLY A 21 -28.63 8.75 7.51
C GLY A 21 -29.55 9.69 6.75
N GLY A 22 -30.76 9.21 6.45
CA GLY A 22 -31.89 10.05 6.06
C GLY A 22 -32.23 11.04 7.17
N SER A 23 -32.65 12.22 6.76
CA SER A 23 -33.13 13.31 7.60
C SER A 23 -34.40 12.89 8.35
N ASP A 24 -34.25 12.45 9.60
CA ASP A 24 -35.33 12.41 10.58
C ASP A 24 -34.97 13.28 11.78
N SER A 25 -35.79 14.29 11.97
CA SER A 25 -35.77 15.28 13.04
C SER A 25 -36.04 14.64 14.41
N GLY A 26 -35.14 14.89 15.36
CA GLY A 26 -35.45 14.89 16.80
C GLY A 26 -35.07 13.64 17.58
N ALA A 27 -33.82 13.59 18.06
CA ALA A 27 -33.46 13.03 19.37
C ALA A 27 -31.99 13.36 19.68
N ASP A 28 -31.77 14.43 20.45
CA ASP A 28 -30.54 14.59 21.21
C ASP A 28 -30.51 13.51 22.31
N ASN A 29 -29.48 12.66 22.31
CA ASN A 29 -28.57 12.45 23.45
C ASN A 29 -27.61 11.26 23.23
N ASN A 30 -26.33 11.51 23.55
CA ASN A 30 -25.17 10.60 23.58
C ASN A 30 -24.43 10.30 22.26
N LYS A 31 -23.86 11.35 21.64
CA LYS A 31 -22.69 11.21 20.76
C LYS A 31 -21.39 11.38 21.56
N ASN A 32 -21.00 10.35 22.30
CA ASN A 32 -19.61 10.13 22.70
C ASN A 32 -19.19 8.70 22.30
N GLN A 33 -19.57 8.28 21.09
CA GLN A 33 -18.86 7.19 20.44
C GLN A 33 -17.51 7.77 19.99
N SER A 34 -16.47 7.50 20.78
CA SER A 34 -15.08 7.70 20.34
C SER A 34 -14.97 7.11 18.94
N GLN A 35 -14.62 7.93 17.95
CA GLN A 35 -14.41 7.43 16.60
C GLN A 35 -13.30 6.36 16.63
N PRO A 36 -13.41 5.27 15.85
CA PRO A 36 -12.35 4.29 15.75
C PRO A 36 -11.06 4.94 15.22
N THR A 37 -9.96 4.79 15.94
CA THR A 37 -8.67 5.40 15.58
C THR A 37 -7.59 4.35 15.32
N ASN A 38 -6.77 4.56 14.30
CA ASN A 38 -5.49 3.87 14.18
C ASN A 38 -4.53 4.53 15.16
N ARG A 39 -3.71 3.75 15.86
CA ARG A 39 -2.82 4.28 16.91
C ARG A 39 -1.45 3.64 16.86
N THR A 40 -0.45 4.47 17.11
CA THR A 40 0.94 4.08 17.32
C THR A 40 1.39 4.59 18.68
N LYS A 41 2.05 3.74 19.44
CA LYS A 41 2.72 4.14 20.69
C LYS A 41 4.18 3.71 20.63
N SER A 42 5.07 4.69 20.69
CA SER A 42 6.51 4.49 20.64
C SER A 42 7.13 4.66 22.03
N GLN A 43 7.99 3.73 22.40
CA GLN A 43 8.87 3.77 23.56
C GLN A 43 10.33 3.56 23.13
N LEU A 44 10.66 3.99 21.91
CA LEU A 44 11.97 3.79 21.31
C LEU A 44 13.00 4.79 21.84
N THR A 45 14.26 4.39 21.82
CA THR A 45 15.43 5.25 22.02
C THR A 45 16.39 5.04 20.87
N LEU A 46 16.68 6.10 20.14
CA LEU A 46 17.65 6.12 19.06
C LEU A 46 19.00 6.59 19.61
N ALA A 47 20.03 5.75 19.49
CA ALA A 47 21.39 6.10 19.87
C ALA A 47 22.22 6.48 18.63
N TYR A 48 22.75 7.70 18.63
CA TYR A 48 23.54 8.30 17.53
C TYR A 48 24.78 9.00 18.10
N LEU A 49 26.00 8.62 17.68
CA LEU A 49 27.27 9.29 18.02
C LEU A 49 27.42 9.70 19.51
N ASN A 50 26.97 8.85 20.43
CA ASN A 50 26.92 9.01 21.91
C ASN A 50 25.68 9.71 22.50
N ASP A 51 24.85 10.33 21.67
CA ASP A 51 23.56 10.86 22.10
C ASP A 51 22.50 9.76 22.08
N LYS A 52 21.61 9.79 23.07
CA LYS A 52 20.43 8.93 23.14
C LYS A 52 19.19 9.81 23.07
N THR A 53 18.48 9.72 21.96
CA THR A 53 17.26 10.47 21.72
C THR A 53 16.05 9.58 22.02
N PRO A 54 15.28 9.87 23.08
CA PRO A 54 14.03 9.17 23.32
C PRO A 54 13.01 9.60 22.26
N LEU A 55 12.37 8.61 21.65
CA LEU A 55 11.34 8.79 20.62
C LEU A 55 9.98 8.41 21.19
N PHE A 56 9.65 8.92 22.37
CA PHE A 56 8.42 8.57 23.07
C PHE A 56 7.24 9.32 22.48
N ALA A 57 6.22 8.56 22.06
CA ALA A 57 5.04 9.13 21.43
C ALA A 57 3.82 8.26 21.69
N ASP A 58 2.66 8.90 21.72
CA ASP A 58 1.35 8.27 21.71
C ASP A 58 0.50 9.03 20.70
N PHE A 59 0.36 8.46 19.50
CA PHE A 59 -0.18 9.15 18.34
C PHE A 59 -1.33 8.35 17.75
N SER A 60 -2.43 9.03 17.47
CA SER A 60 -3.63 8.43 16.89
C SER A 60 -4.17 9.27 15.76
N THR A 61 -4.71 8.60 14.76
CA THR A 61 -5.40 9.23 13.63
C THR A 61 -6.74 8.57 13.42
N ASP A 62 -7.66 9.31 12.82
CA ASP A 62 -8.92 8.72 12.35
C ASP A 62 -8.68 7.60 11.34
N ILE A 63 -9.65 6.69 11.27
CA ILE A 63 -9.63 5.51 10.41
C ILE A 63 -9.42 5.84 8.92
N ASN A 64 -9.88 7.01 8.48
CA ASN A 64 -9.85 7.43 7.07
C ASN A 64 -8.70 8.39 6.74
N SER A 65 -7.79 8.65 7.69
CA SER A 65 -6.61 9.49 7.46
C SER A 65 -5.78 8.97 6.29
N ASP A 66 -5.30 9.87 5.44
CA ASP A 66 -4.40 9.52 4.33
C ASP A 66 -2.98 9.16 4.81
N THR A 67 -2.63 9.60 6.01
CA THR A 67 -1.39 9.28 6.73
C THR A 67 -1.72 8.70 8.11
N PRO A 68 -2.27 7.48 8.16
CA PRO A 68 -2.71 6.90 9.42
C PRO A 68 -1.53 6.61 10.36
N ALA A 69 -1.76 6.71 11.67
CA ALA A 69 -0.76 6.45 12.70
C ALA A 69 -0.14 5.05 12.57
N TYR A 70 -0.93 4.06 12.14
CA TYR A 70 -0.49 2.69 11.98
C TYR A 70 -1.14 2.06 10.74
N ASN A 71 -0.33 1.32 9.98
CA ASN A 71 -0.78 0.49 8.87
C ASN A 71 -0.31 -0.94 9.01
N TYR A 72 -1.20 -1.86 8.64
CA TYR A 72 -0.88 -3.25 8.37
C TYR A 72 -1.14 -3.53 6.89
N GLY A 73 -0.12 -4.00 6.19
CA GLY A 73 -0.19 -4.35 4.78
C GLY A 73 0.15 -5.82 4.54
N GLN A 74 -0.58 -6.43 3.61
CA GLN A 74 -0.32 -7.77 3.08
C GLN A 74 -0.04 -7.63 1.58
N VAL A 75 1.11 -8.15 1.13
CA VAL A 75 1.55 -8.07 -0.27
C VAL A 75 1.59 -9.48 -0.83
N LEU A 76 0.91 -9.70 -1.96
CA LEU A 76 1.05 -10.88 -2.81
C LEU A 76 1.90 -10.48 -4.02
N ASN A 77 3.00 -11.19 -4.24
CA ASN A 77 3.89 -10.98 -5.38
C ASN A 77 3.91 -12.22 -6.27
N PHE A 78 3.74 -12.00 -7.58
CA PHE A 78 3.55 -13.02 -8.60
C PHE A 78 4.68 -13.04 -9.65
N LYS A 79 5.73 -12.22 -9.51
CA LYS A 79 6.86 -12.12 -10.47
C LYS A 79 7.73 -13.38 -10.61
N SER A 80 7.49 -14.44 -9.84
CA SER A 80 8.34 -15.64 -9.75
C SER A 80 7.47 -16.90 -9.86
N PRO A 81 7.98 -18.07 -10.32
CA PRO A 81 7.18 -19.30 -10.47
C PRO A 81 6.47 -19.77 -9.17
N LEU A 82 6.79 -19.18 -8.02
CA LEU A 82 6.06 -19.34 -6.77
C LEU A 82 5.57 -17.96 -6.31
N SER A 83 4.26 -17.83 -6.12
CA SER A 83 3.68 -16.66 -5.46
C SER A 83 4.27 -16.52 -4.06
N SER A 84 4.70 -15.31 -3.69
CA SER A 84 5.18 -15.01 -2.34
C SER A 84 4.25 -14.03 -1.65
N LYS A 85 4.03 -14.24 -0.35
CA LYS A 85 3.28 -13.34 0.51
C LYS A 85 4.24 -12.67 1.48
N THR A 86 4.21 -11.35 1.54
CA THR A 86 4.96 -10.56 2.54
C THR A 86 4.02 -9.67 3.32
N TYR A 87 4.49 -9.22 4.48
CA TYR A 87 3.75 -8.38 5.40
C TYR A 87 4.53 -7.09 5.64
N THR A 88 3.84 -5.96 5.63
CA THR A 88 4.42 -4.64 5.91
C THR A 88 3.72 -3.99 7.08
N PHE A 89 4.48 -3.44 8.01
CA PHE A 89 3.98 -2.69 9.15
C PHE A 89 4.53 -1.28 9.07
N THR A 90 3.66 -0.26 9.06
CA THR A 90 4.08 1.14 9.06
C THR A 90 3.59 1.81 10.32
N TYR A 91 4.49 2.47 11.05
CA TYR A 91 4.18 3.23 12.26
C TYR A 91 4.58 4.68 12.03
N ASN A 92 3.59 5.57 12.01
CA ASN A 92 3.76 7.01 11.94
C ASN A 92 3.55 7.62 13.33
N PHE A 93 4.44 8.50 13.75
CA PHE A 93 4.32 9.23 15.01
C PHE A 93 5.17 10.50 15.00
N THR A 94 4.88 11.42 15.92
CA THR A 94 5.69 12.63 16.12
C THR A 94 6.35 12.57 17.49
N ALA A 95 7.65 12.83 17.54
CA ALA A 95 8.44 12.93 18.76
C ALA A 95 9.47 14.04 18.59
N ASN A 96 9.70 14.86 19.62
CA ASN A 96 10.69 15.94 19.61
C ASN A 96 10.56 16.86 18.37
N ASP A 97 9.34 17.30 18.06
CA ASP A 97 9.01 18.16 16.91
C ASP A 97 9.35 17.60 15.52
N LEU A 98 9.70 16.31 15.44
CA LEU A 98 9.97 15.59 14.20
C LEU A 98 8.94 14.49 13.97
N THR A 99 8.63 14.25 12.71
CA THR A 99 7.74 13.15 12.31
C THR A 99 8.58 11.95 11.90
N TYR A 100 8.23 10.80 12.44
CA TYR A 100 8.89 9.54 12.17
C TYR A 100 7.95 8.58 11.46
N MET A 101 8.50 7.84 10.50
CA MET A 101 7.83 6.71 9.85
C MET A 101 8.75 5.50 9.96
N ILE A 102 8.30 4.47 10.67
CA ILE A 102 8.99 3.18 10.74
C ILE A 102 8.25 2.19 9.85
N GLU A 103 8.93 1.64 8.86
CA GLU A 103 8.41 0.59 7.98
C GLU A 103 9.19 -0.70 8.22
N ALA A 104 8.48 -1.78 8.54
CA ALA A 104 9.08 -3.10 8.74
C ALA A 104 8.44 -4.13 7.81
N GLU A 105 9.27 -4.90 7.11
CA GLU A 105 8.84 -5.91 6.14
C GLU A 105 9.19 -7.32 6.61
N TYR A 106 8.28 -8.28 6.41
CA TYR A 106 8.42 -9.66 6.85
C TYR A 106 7.99 -10.66 5.78
N LEU A 107 8.73 -11.76 5.64
CA LEU A 107 8.25 -12.93 4.88
C LEU A 107 7.18 -13.68 5.67
N ASN A 108 7.45 -13.88 6.97
CA ASN A 108 6.57 -14.59 7.88
C ASN A 108 6.28 -13.73 9.10
N LEU A 109 5.05 -13.76 9.58
CA LEU A 109 4.70 -13.09 10.83
C LEU A 109 5.44 -13.73 12.01
N ASN A 110 5.80 -12.92 13.00
CA ASN A 110 6.55 -13.34 14.18
C ASN A 110 7.96 -13.91 13.90
N SER A 111 8.53 -13.63 12.71
CA SER A 111 9.94 -13.87 12.42
C SER A 111 10.77 -12.60 12.55
N GLN A 112 12.08 -12.70 12.30
CA GLN A 112 12.92 -11.53 12.09
C GLN A 112 12.47 -10.76 10.82
N PRO A 113 12.52 -9.42 10.80
CA PRO A 113 12.18 -8.65 9.60
C PRO A 113 13.21 -8.85 8.48
N ILE A 114 12.72 -8.82 7.24
CA ILE A 114 13.53 -8.67 6.02
C ILE A 114 14.23 -7.32 6.04
N SER A 115 13.48 -6.27 6.37
CA SER A 115 14.00 -4.92 6.45
C SER A 115 13.25 -4.10 7.49
N VAL A 116 13.95 -3.12 8.06
CA VAL A 116 13.33 -2.03 8.80
C VAL A 116 13.92 -0.73 8.27
N ASN A 117 13.06 0.19 7.85
CA ASN A 117 13.42 1.54 7.44
C ASN A 117 12.80 2.54 8.42
N ILE A 118 13.57 3.53 8.81
CA ILE A 118 13.15 4.59 9.73
C ILE A 118 13.41 5.90 9.02
N TYR A 119 12.36 6.65 8.76
CA TYR A 119 12.43 7.94 8.11
C TYR A 119 12.14 9.03 9.12
N GLU A 120 13.09 9.94 9.28
CA GLU A 120 12.92 11.17 10.03
C GLU A 120 12.54 12.28 9.05
N LYS A 121 11.45 12.99 9.34
CA LYS A 121 10.90 14.06 8.51
C LYS A 121 10.74 15.32 9.33
N ASN A 122 11.19 16.43 8.75
CA ASN A 122 10.88 17.76 9.25
C ASN A 122 9.65 18.28 8.48
N CYS A 123 8.55 18.52 9.20
CA CYS A 123 7.29 18.95 8.62
C CYS A 123 7.02 20.41 9.00
N ASN A 124 7.15 21.32 8.05
CA ASN A 124 6.81 22.74 8.21
C ASN A 124 5.71 23.12 7.21
N ASN A 125 4.60 23.69 7.69
CA ASN A 125 3.51 24.23 6.88
C ASN A 125 3.11 23.30 5.72
N ASP A 126 2.62 22.12 6.05
CA ASP A 126 2.11 21.07 5.14
C ASP A 126 3.14 20.41 4.21
N ARG A 127 4.43 20.78 4.31
CA ARG A 127 5.52 20.10 3.60
C ARG A 127 6.39 19.33 4.57
N CYS A 128 6.48 18.01 4.35
CA CYS A 128 7.41 17.14 5.06
C CYS A 128 8.61 16.84 4.17
N LEU A 129 9.80 17.24 4.62
CA LEU A 129 11.07 16.92 3.97
C LEU A 129 11.81 15.86 4.78
N TYR A 130 12.42 14.90 4.07
CA TYR A 130 13.30 13.92 4.71
C TYR A 130 14.52 14.63 5.31
N SER A 131 14.75 14.40 6.60
CA SER A 131 15.92 14.88 7.35
C SER A 131 17.00 13.81 7.34
N ARG A 132 16.63 12.59 7.75
CA ARG A 132 17.53 11.43 7.86
C ARG A 132 16.77 10.15 7.58
N SER A 133 17.50 9.11 7.18
CA SER A 133 16.94 7.77 7.06
C SER A 133 17.88 6.71 7.61
N PHE A 134 17.33 5.78 8.37
CA PHE A 134 18.06 4.66 8.93
C PHE A 134 17.49 3.35 8.41
N THR A 135 18.34 2.34 8.26
CA THR A 135 17.90 1.01 7.82
C THR A 135 18.66 -0.13 8.49
N CYS A 136 17.99 -1.27 8.60
CA CYS A 136 18.63 -2.57 8.62
C CYS A 136 17.97 -3.43 7.53
N LYS A 137 18.79 -4.20 6.81
CA LYS A 137 18.40 -5.18 5.79
C LYS A 137 19.60 -6.07 5.43
N PRO A 138 19.41 -7.31 4.93
CA PRO A 138 20.49 -8.25 4.64
C PRO A 138 21.66 -7.70 3.84
N THR A 139 21.42 -6.79 2.89
CA THR A 139 22.45 -6.21 2.02
C THR A 139 23.25 -5.08 2.67
N VAL A 140 22.84 -4.58 3.84
CA VAL A 140 23.48 -3.48 4.56
C VAL A 140 23.92 -3.96 5.93
N PHE A 141 22.97 -4.20 6.82
CA PHE A 141 23.15 -4.89 8.10
C PHE A 141 21.89 -5.67 8.42
N VAL A 142 22.02 -6.97 8.64
CA VAL A 142 20.89 -7.82 9.04
C VAL A 142 20.24 -7.25 10.31
N CYS A 143 18.91 -7.22 10.35
CA CYS A 143 18.10 -6.69 11.46
C CYS A 143 18.14 -7.58 12.72
N ASN A 144 19.33 -7.92 13.21
CA ASN A 144 19.50 -8.76 14.39
C ASN A 144 18.92 -8.08 15.64
N ASN A 145 18.44 -8.91 16.57
CA ASN A 145 17.81 -8.50 17.83
C ASN A 145 16.52 -7.69 17.66
N THR A 146 15.86 -7.84 16.52
CA THR A 146 14.53 -7.28 16.27
C THR A 146 13.50 -8.40 16.24
N ALA A 147 12.38 -8.20 16.95
CA ALA A 147 11.28 -9.16 17.01
C ALA A 147 9.95 -8.45 16.80
N ILE A 148 8.98 -9.15 16.20
CA ILE A 148 7.60 -8.68 16.11
C ILE A 148 6.67 -9.70 16.75
N THR A 149 5.64 -9.22 17.42
CA THR A 149 4.46 -10.01 17.80
C THR A 149 3.24 -9.40 17.11
N VAL A 150 2.45 -10.22 16.44
CA VAL A 150 1.28 -9.77 15.68
C VAL A 150 0.06 -10.59 16.05
N ASP A 151 -1.02 -9.92 16.45
CA ASP A 151 -2.35 -10.52 16.51
C ASP A 151 -3.02 -10.37 15.14
N GLN A 152 -3.13 -11.47 14.42
CA GLN A 152 -3.69 -11.49 13.06
C GLN A 152 -5.19 -11.14 13.03
N ASN A 153 -5.93 -11.36 14.12
CA ASN A 153 -7.36 -11.09 14.17
C ASN A 153 -7.66 -9.60 14.30
N THR A 154 -6.78 -8.87 14.99
CA THR A 154 -6.95 -7.42 15.24
C THR A 154 -6.01 -6.57 14.41
N GLY A 155 -4.97 -7.16 13.83
CA GLY A 155 -3.87 -6.47 13.17
C GLY A 155 -2.95 -5.73 14.14
N ALA A 156 -3.15 -5.88 15.46
CA ALA A 156 -2.31 -5.26 16.47
C ALA A 156 -0.91 -5.86 16.44
N SER A 157 0.11 -5.02 16.62
CA SER A 157 1.50 -5.45 16.57
C SER A 157 2.35 -4.77 17.63
N THR A 158 3.43 -5.45 18.00
CA THR A 158 4.52 -4.90 18.82
C THR A 158 5.83 -5.24 18.15
N LEU A 159 6.56 -4.22 17.72
CA LEU A 159 7.90 -4.34 17.18
C LEU A 159 8.91 -3.92 18.25
N THR A 160 9.79 -4.84 18.62
CA THR A 160 10.78 -4.68 19.69
C THR A 160 12.19 -4.71 19.12
N PHE A 161 13.02 -3.77 19.59
CA PHE A 161 14.42 -3.65 19.26
C PHE A 161 15.24 -3.83 20.54
N ASN A 162 16.18 -4.76 20.53
CA ASN A 162 17.08 -5.03 21.66
C ASN A 162 18.51 -4.75 21.22
N HIS A 163 18.92 -3.49 21.33
CA HIS A 163 20.19 -2.98 20.86
C HIS A 163 20.42 -3.31 19.38
N THR A 164 19.38 -3.11 18.57
CA THR A 164 19.40 -3.41 17.13
C THR A 164 20.28 -2.41 16.41
N LYS A 165 21.26 -2.90 15.65
CA LYS A 165 22.07 -2.05 14.77
C LYS A 165 21.26 -1.57 13.57
N ILE A 166 21.35 -0.27 13.31
CA ILE A 166 20.81 0.38 12.13
C ILE A 166 21.88 1.29 11.52
N VAL A 167 21.80 1.54 10.22
CA VAL A 167 22.74 2.38 9.49
C VAL A 167 22.03 3.59 8.93
N ASN A 168 22.67 4.75 9.05
CA ASN A 168 22.23 5.96 8.39
C ASN A 168 22.54 5.84 6.88
N LEU A 169 21.53 5.97 6.03
CA LEU A 169 21.70 5.91 4.57
C LEU A 169 22.45 7.13 4.02
N ASP A 170 22.46 8.25 4.75
CA ASP A 170 23.21 9.46 4.39
C ASP A 170 24.69 9.37 4.81
N ASP A 171 25.02 8.51 5.80
CA ASP A 171 26.39 8.24 6.24
C ASP A 171 26.56 6.81 6.78
N TYR A 172 27.02 5.91 5.92
CA TYR A 172 27.22 4.48 6.21
C TYR A 172 28.34 4.19 7.22
N LYS A 173 29.16 5.18 7.60
CA LYS A 173 30.34 4.95 8.46
C LYS A 173 30.00 4.93 9.95
N GLN A 174 28.78 5.28 10.33
CA GLN A 174 28.38 5.47 11.72
C GLN A 174 27.47 4.34 12.20
N LEU A 175 27.85 3.74 13.33
CA LEU A 175 27.06 2.70 14.00
C LEU A 175 25.99 3.36 14.85
N ASN A 176 24.72 3.09 14.52
CA ASN A 176 23.57 3.57 15.26
C ASN A 176 22.80 2.38 15.84
N TYR A 177 22.11 2.62 16.95
CA TYR A 177 21.38 1.56 17.66
C TYR A 177 19.97 2.02 17.98
N LEU A 178 19.03 1.08 17.92
CA LEU A 178 17.66 1.27 18.35
C LEU A 178 17.34 0.32 19.49
N ASP A 179 16.75 0.87 20.54
CA ASP A 179 16.34 0.17 21.73
C ASP A 179 14.86 0.49 22.04
N GLY A 180 14.15 -0.47 22.62
CA GLY A 180 12.77 -0.30 23.09
C GLY A 180 11.74 -0.96 22.20
N SER A 181 10.52 -0.45 22.20
CA SER A 181 9.43 -1.02 21.39
C SER A 181 8.49 0.04 20.82
N ILE A 182 7.81 -0.33 19.75
CA ILE A 182 6.72 0.42 19.15
C ILE A 182 5.53 -0.50 18.92
N THR A 183 4.35 -0.05 19.31
CA THR A 183 3.11 -0.81 19.18
C THR A 183 2.17 -0.13 18.20
N GLY A 184 1.47 -0.91 17.40
CA GLY A 184 0.46 -0.44 16.46
C GLY A 184 -0.88 -1.12 16.72
N SER A 185 -1.97 -0.38 16.61
CA SER A 185 -3.33 -0.93 16.67
C SER A 185 -4.21 -0.29 15.60
N LEU A 186 -4.91 -1.12 14.85
CA LEU A 186 -5.86 -0.67 13.83
C LEU A 186 -7.19 -0.28 14.48
N ALA A 187 -7.85 0.71 13.87
CA ALA A 187 -9.23 1.07 14.18
C ALA A 187 -10.23 -0.06 13.89
N GLN A 188 -9.92 -0.87 12.88
CA GLN A 188 -10.72 -2.01 12.43
C GLN A 188 -9.80 -3.18 12.12
N LYS A 189 -10.33 -4.41 12.27
CA LYS A 189 -9.60 -5.62 11.92
C LYS A 189 -9.11 -5.57 10.46
N PRO A 190 -7.93 -6.15 10.17
CA PRO A 190 -7.43 -6.18 8.81
C PRO A 190 -8.35 -7.02 7.91
N GLN A 191 -8.35 -6.73 6.61
CA GLN A 191 -9.03 -7.57 5.64
C GLN A 191 -8.21 -8.84 5.39
N ASP A 192 -8.84 -10.00 5.46
CA ASP A 192 -8.23 -11.25 5.04
C ASP A 192 -8.01 -11.20 3.53
N VAL A 193 -6.77 -11.43 3.11
CA VAL A 193 -6.45 -11.56 1.69
C VAL A 193 -6.80 -12.99 1.28
N PRO A 194 -7.79 -13.20 0.40
CA PRO A 194 -8.04 -14.52 -0.14
C PRO A 194 -6.82 -14.98 -0.96
N ASP A 195 -6.68 -16.28 -1.15
CA ASP A 195 -5.68 -16.79 -2.09
C ASP A 195 -6.05 -16.33 -3.50
N ILE A 196 -5.33 -15.32 -4.00
CA ILE A 196 -5.47 -14.81 -5.35
C ILE A 196 -4.46 -15.53 -6.23
N PHE A 197 -4.95 -16.32 -7.17
CA PHE A 197 -4.12 -16.92 -8.21
C PHE A 197 -4.32 -16.13 -9.48
N PRO A 198 -3.27 -15.50 -10.06
CA PRO A 198 -3.38 -14.89 -11.37
C PRO A 198 -3.62 -16.02 -12.37
N THR A 199 -4.86 -16.18 -12.76
CA THR A 199 -5.25 -16.81 -14.02
C THR A 199 -4.67 -15.94 -15.13
N GLY A 200 -4.16 -16.58 -16.19
CA GLY A 200 -3.54 -15.89 -17.32
C GLY A 200 -4.56 -15.12 -18.18
N MET A 201 -5.38 -14.27 -17.57
CA MET A 201 -6.43 -13.50 -18.21
C MET A 201 -5.81 -12.57 -19.23
N GLN A 202 -6.08 -12.87 -20.50
CA GLN A 202 -5.77 -11.98 -21.60
C GLN A 202 -6.78 -10.84 -21.57
N TYR A 203 -6.34 -9.65 -21.20
CA TYR A 203 -7.10 -8.43 -21.43
C TYR A 203 -6.46 -7.64 -22.55
N GLU A 204 -7.29 -6.95 -23.33
CA GLU A 204 -6.86 -6.07 -24.40
C GLU A 204 -6.93 -4.63 -23.88
N MET A 205 -5.77 -4.04 -23.56
CA MET A 205 -5.72 -2.60 -23.32
C MET A 205 -5.52 -1.88 -24.64
N LYS A 206 -6.53 -1.09 -25.04
CA LYS A 206 -6.44 -0.19 -26.20
C LYS A 206 -6.01 1.18 -25.74
N ILE A 207 -5.09 1.80 -26.48
CA ILE A 207 -4.63 3.17 -26.28
C ILE A 207 -5.00 3.95 -27.55
N ASN A 208 -6.00 4.85 -27.47
CA ASN A 208 -6.39 5.71 -28.60
C ASN A 208 -5.99 7.18 -28.34
N GLY A 209 -5.35 7.86 -29.30
CA GLY A 209 -4.90 9.25 -29.17
C GLY A 209 -4.47 9.93 -30.49
N GLU A 210 -4.61 11.25 -30.57
CA GLU A 210 -4.02 12.06 -31.64
C GLU A 210 -2.50 12.18 -31.36
N ASN A 211 -1.64 11.84 -32.32
CA ASN A 211 -0.18 11.61 -32.18
C ASN A 211 0.30 10.19 -31.81
N ILE A 212 -0.57 9.17 -31.92
CA ILE A 212 -0.13 7.76 -31.82
C ILE A 212 1.04 7.43 -32.75
N GLN A 213 1.29 8.15 -33.84
CA GLN A 213 2.43 7.87 -34.74
C GLN A 213 3.81 7.93 -34.07
N TYR A 214 3.98 8.70 -32.98
CA TYR A 214 5.20 8.67 -32.17
C TYR A 214 5.21 7.54 -31.11
N ILE A 215 4.04 6.94 -30.87
CA ILE A 215 3.75 5.83 -29.95
C ILE A 215 3.60 4.49 -30.73
N LEU A 216 3.68 4.51 -32.07
CA LEU A 216 3.40 3.37 -32.96
C LEU A 216 4.47 2.29 -32.88
N ALA A 217 4.37 1.46 -31.84
CA ALA A 217 4.60 0.01 -31.89
C ALA A 217 3.87 -0.75 -30.77
N ILE A 218 2.96 -0.10 -30.02
CA ILE A 218 2.20 -0.77 -28.95
C ILE A 218 1.09 -1.59 -29.59
N THR A 219 1.46 -2.82 -29.98
CA THR A 219 0.52 -3.93 -30.14
C THR A 219 -0.44 -3.91 -28.95
N PRO A 220 -1.77 -4.09 -29.11
CA PRO A 220 -2.68 -4.19 -27.98
C PRO A 220 -2.04 -5.05 -26.91
N ILE A 221 -1.93 -4.51 -25.70
CA ILE A 221 -1.35 -5.24 -24.58
C ILE A 221 -2.29 -6.39 -24.32
N LYS A 222 -1.84 -7.59 -24.64
CA LYS A 222 -2.64 -8.82 -24.65
C LYS A 222 -2.35 -9.73 -23.45
N HIS A 223 -1.29 -9.47 -22.71
CA HIS A 223 -0.73 -10.39 -21.70
C HIS A 223 -0.46 -9.72 -20.35
N SER A 224 -1.45 -8.92 -19.97
CA SER A 224 -1.66 -8.38 -18.65
C SER A 224 -1.56 -9.38 -17.51
N HIS A 225 -0.56 -9.36 -16.62
CA HIS A 225 -0.65 -10.15 -15.39
C HIS A 225 -0.39 -9.30 -14.16
N TYR A 226 -1.05 -9.65 -13.04
CA TYR A 226 -0.69 -9.08 -11.75
C TYR A 226 0.75 -9.41 -11.47
N GLU A 227 1.53 -8.38 -11.26
CA GLU A 227 2.85 -8.50 -10.69
C GLU A 227 2.74 -8.52 -9.16
N LYS A 228 1.89 -7.64 -8.63
CA LYS A 228 1.78 -7.41 -7.19
C LYS A 228 0.38 -6.93 -6.83
N ILE A 229 -0.14 -7.44 -5.72
CA ILE A 229 -1.35 -6.91 -5.06
C ILE A 229 -0.96 -6.59 -3.63
N ARG A 230 -1.34 -5.41 -3.13
CA ARG A 230 -1.13 -5.01 -1.76
C ARG A 230 -2.45 -4.56 -1.15
N LEU A 231 -2.83 -5.20 -0.05
CA LEU A 231 -3.95 -4.75 0.78
C LEU A 231 -3.38 -4.02 1.98
N ILE A 232 -3.89 -2.83 2.26
CA ILE A 232 -3.45 -2.00 3.38
C ILE A 232 -4.69 -1.69 4.24
N ASN A 233 -4.61 -2.02 5.52
CA ASN A 233 -5.71 -1.92 6.48
C ASN A 233 -6.97 -2.64 5.99
N HIS A 234 -8.13 -1.99 6.07
CA HIS A 234 -9.43 -2.57 5.71
C HIS A 234 -10.02 -1.94 4.44
N ASN A 235 -9.41 -0.89 3.90
CA ASN A 235 -10.03 -0.08 2.85
C ASN A 235 -9.13 0.34 1.70
N ILE A 236 -7.82 0.06 1.74
CA ILE A 236 -6.91 0.42 0.64
C ILE A 236 -6.41 -0.84 -0.06
N ILE A 237 -6.50 -0.85 -1.38
CA ILE A 237 -5.97 -1.92 -2.22
C ILE A 237 -5.15 -1.28 -3.34
N GLU A 238 -3.92 -1.76 -3.52
CA GLU A 238 -3.00 -1.34 -4.56
C GLU A 238 -2.67 -2.52 -5.48
N PHE A 239 -2.64 -2.24 -6.77
CA PHE A 239 -2.42 -3.23 -7.82
C PHE A 239 -1.31 -2.77 -8.73
N TRP A 240 -0.37 -3.66 -9.04
CA TRP A 240 0.63 -3.46 -10.08
C TRP A 240 0.51 -4.58 -11.10
N THR A 241 0.42 -4.19 -12.37
CA THR A 241 0.38 -5.12 -13.50
C THR A 241 1.63 -4.97 -14.34
N ASN A 242 2.15 -6.05 -14.93
CA ASN A 242 3.17 -5.95 -15.97
C ASN A 242 2.52 -5.88 -17.35
N ILE A 243 2.86 -4.86 -18.13
CA ILE A 243 2.19 -4.52 -19.39
C ILE A 243 2.76 -5.28 -20.61
N ALA A 244 4.08 -5.29 -20.80
CA ALA A 244 4.67 -5.84 -22.02
C ALA A 244 6.17 -6.16 -21.88
N THR A 245 6.93 -5.28 -21.23
CA THR A 245 8.36 -5.42 -20.97
C THR A 245 8.64 -5.29 -19.48
N GLU A 246 9.82 -5.70 -19.06
CA GLU A 246 10.26 -5.55 -17.68
C GLU A 246 10.34 -4.06 -17.31
N GLY A 247 9.47 -3.61 -16.40
CA GLY A 247 9.41 -2.23 -15.93
C GLY A 247 8.20 -1.41 -16.41
N ASP A 248 7.48 -1.87 -17.44
CA ASP A 248 6.21 -1.25 -17.84
C ASP A 248 5.09 -1.74 -16.91
N SER A 249 4.44 -0.82 -16.18
CA SER A 249 3.40 -1.19 -15.22
C SER A 249 2.23 -0.22 -15.09
N ILE A 250 1.05 -0.78 -14.79
CA ILE A 250 -0.11 -0.01 -14.35
C ILE A 250 -0.17 -0.17 -12.83
N HIS A 251 -0.04 0.94 -12.11
CA HIS A 251 -0.27 1.02 -10.69
C HIS A 251 -1.63 1.66 -10.40
N ILE A 252 -2.52 0.95 -9.73
CA ILE A 252 -3.87 1.45 -9.39
C ILE A 252 -4.04 1.37 -7.90
N ARG A 253 -4.44 2.48 -7.28
CA ARG A 253 -4.80 2.55 -5.87
C ARG A 253 -6.29 2.77 -5.72
N ILE A 254 -6.90 1.97 -4.85
CA ILE A 254 -8.31 1.96 -4.55
C ILE A 254 -8.48 2.21 -3.07
N LYS A 255 -9.37 3.13 -2.70
CA LYS A 255 -9.76 3.41 -1.31
C LYS A 255 -11.27 3.33 -1.19
N ASP A 256 -11.77 2.58 -0.22
CA ASP A 256 -13.21 2.38 0.02
C ASP A 256 -13.95 1.91 -1.26
N ASN A 257 -13.36 0.95 -1.98
CA ASN A 257 -13.81 0.43 -3.28
C ASN A 257 -13.90 1.45 -4.43
N LYS A 258 -13.28 2.62 -4.28
CA LYS A 258 -13.20 3.64 -5.33
C LYS A 258 -11.76 3.81 -5.78
N PRO A 259 -11.45 3.81 -7.08
CA PRO A 259 -10.14 4.19 -7.58
C PRO A 259 -9.83 5.62 -7.14
N ILE A 260 -8.65 5.84 -6.55
CA ILE A 260 -8.19 7.15 -6.09
C ILE A 260 -6.85 7.57 -6.69
N LEU A 261 -6.20 6.71 -7.47
CA LEU A 261 -4.99 7.02 -8.23
C LEU A 261 -4.76 5.92 -9.27
N GLY A 262 -4.39 6.31 -10.48
CA GLY A 262 -3.80 5.41 -11.48
C GLY A 262 -2.49 6.01 -11.99
N ILE A 263 -1.43 5.21 -12.08
CA ILE A 263 -0.16 5.61 -12.70
C ILE A 263 0.19 4.55 -13.73
N LEU A 264 0.55 5.01 -14.93
CA LEU A 264 1.11 4.18 -15.98
C LEU A 264 2.60 4.51 -16.07
N SER A 265 3.44 3.56 -15.72
CA SER A 265 4.89 3.67 -15.89
C SER A 265 5.30 2.88 -17.12
N PHE A 266 6.15 3.47 -17.97
CA PHE A 266 6.75 2.79 -19.11
C PHE A 266 8.28 2.93 -19.01
N ASN A 267 8.99 1.81 -18.82
CA ASN A 267 10.45 1.74 -18.81
C ASN A 267 11.04 1.57 -20.21
N SER A 268 10.33 0.98 -21.18
CA SER A 268 10.94 0.65 -22.47
C SER A 268 10.33 1.42 -23.64
N ILE A 269 11.14 2.33 -24.20
CA ILE A 269 11.11 3.01 -25.51
C ILE A 269 11.39 4.52 -25.35
N TYR A 270 10.89 5.16 -24.29
CA TYR A 270 11.05 6.62 -24.10
C TYR A 270 12.42 7.02 -23.56
N ASP A 271 13.04 6.19 -22.72
CA ASP A 271 14.39 6.45 -22.20
C ASP A 271 15.43 6.53 -23.33
N ILE A 272 15.23 5.75 -24.40
CA ILE A 272 16.11 5.70 -25.57
C ILE A 272 15.93 6.94 -26.47
N ILE A 273 14.75 7.55 -26.49
CA ILE A 273 14.42 8.66 -27.41
C ILE A 273 14.52 10.03 -26.74
N PHE A 274 14.16 10.13 -25.45
CA PHE A 274 14.00 11.41 -24.75
C PHE A 274 14.89 11.56 -23.50
N GLY A 275 15.54 10.49 -23.02
CA GLY A 275 16.52 10.56 -21.93
C GLY A 275 15.96 10.93 -20.55
N TYR A 276 14.70 10.59 -20.28
CA TYR A 276 14.05 10.80 -18.98
C TYR A 276 13.21 9.58 -18.58
N ASP A 277 13.31 9.16 -17.32
CA ASP A 277 12.30 8.35 -16.64
C ASP A 277 10.94 9.06 -16.78
N THR A 278 9.99 8.44 -17.49
CA THR A 278 8.68 9.07 -17.78
C THR A 278 7.55 8.30 -17.11
N GLU A 279 7.07 8.82 -15.98
CA GLU A 279 5.82 8.40 -15.38
C GLU A 279 4.64 9.11 -16.06
N LEU A 280 3.66 8.34 -16.56
CA LEU A 280 2.39 8.88 -17.06
C LEU A 280 1.35 8.79 -15.94
N GLY A 281 0.80 9.94 -15.52
CA GLY A 281 -0.24 9.98 -14.49
C GLY A 281 -1.63 9.80 -15.09
N ILE A 282 -2.43 8.89 -14.51
CA ILE A 282 -3.89 8.91 -14.67
C ILE A 282 -4.46 9.72 -13.50
N TYR A 283 -4.84 10.96 -13.77
CA TYR A 283 -5.38 11.83 -12.72
C TYR A 283 -6.88 11.55 -12.48
N PRO A 284 -7.27 11.10 -11.28
CA PRO A 284 -8.60 10.56 -11.01
C PRO A 284 -9.71 11.63 -10.95
N ASN A 285 -9.36 12.91 -10.80
CA ASN A 285 -10.33 14.01 -10.84
C ASN A 285 -11.10 14.09 -12.18
N ILE A 286 -10.64 13.40 -13.23
CA ILE A 286 -11.24 13.41 -14.56
C ILE A 286 -12.11 12.14 -14.79
N MET A 287 -12.06 11.08 -13.95
CA MET A 287 -12.40 9.71 -14.41
C MET A 287 -13.09 8.73 -13.46
N ASN A 288 -13.65 9.18 -12.32
CA ASN A 288 -14.23 8.26 -11.33
C ASN A 288 -15.30 7.29 -11.88
N ASP A 289 -16.03 7.65 -12.94
CA ASP A 289 -17.07 6.79 -13.53
C ASP A 289 -16.54 5.85 -14.62
N LYS A 290 -15.31 6.09 -15.10
CA LYS A 290 -14.68 5.32 -16.19
C LYS A 290 -13.75 4.21 -15.69
N ILE A 291 -13.43 4.19 -14.39
CA ILE A 291 -12.68 3.11 -13.75
C ILE A 291 -13.56 2.49 -12.67
N ILE A 292 -13.91 1.22 -12.86
CA ILE A 292 -14.83 0.50 -11.98
C ILE A 292 -14.05 -0.60 -11.28
N TYR A 293 -14.17 -0.66 -9.96
CA TYR A 293 -13.60 -1.74 -9.16
C TYR A 293 -14.66 -2.74 -8.72
N ASN A 294 -14.39 -4.02 -8.97
CA ASN A 294 -15.17 -5.13 -8.48
C ASN A 294 -14.43 -5.83 -7.32
N PRO A 295 -14.79 -5.54 -6.05
CA PRO A 295 -14.12 -6.11 -4.88
C PRO A 295 -14.30 -7.63 -4.75
N LYS A 296 -15.29 -8.22 -5.41
CA LYS A 296 -15.55 -9.66 -5.32
C LYS A 296 -14.46 -10.47 -6.04
N ASN A 297 -14.01 -9.96 -7.17
CA ASN A 297 -13.06 -10.65 -8.06
C ASN A 297 -11.69 -9.95 -8.10
N TYR A 298 -11.53 -8.83 -7.40
CA TYR A 298 -10.35 -7.96 -7.50
C TYR A 298 -10.11 -7.44 -8.93
N GLU A 299 -11.18 -7.27 -9.71
CA GLU A 299 -11.14 -6.81 -11.09
C GLU A 299 -11.30 -5.28 -11.17
N ILE A 300 -10.58 -4.66 -12.10
CA ILE A 300 -10.65 -3.24 -12.42
C ILE A 300 -10.98 -3.11 -13.90
N THR A 301 -12.11 -2.48 -14.20
CA THR A 301 -12.56 -2.23 -15.57
C THR A 301 -12.35 -0.77 -15.94
N PHE A 302 -11.70 -0.55 -17.08
CA PHE A 302 -11.53 0.72 -17.76
C PHE A 302 -12.55 0.85 -18.88
N ASN A 303 -13.36 1.90 -18.85
CA ASN A 303 -14.39 2.23 -19.83
C ASN A 303 -14.05 3.54 -20.54
N GLY A 304 -12.96 3.53 -21.33
CA GLY A 304 -12.47 4.73 -22.01
C GLY A 304 -11.86 5.76 -21.06
N ALA A 305 -11.19 5.30 -19.99
CA ALA A 305 -10.49 6.15 -19.04
C ALA A 305 -9.39 6.92 -19.77
N GLU A 306 -9.42 8.24 -19.71
CA GLU A 306 -8.40 9.08 -20.34
C GLU A 306 -7.04 8.92 -19.65
N VAL A 307 -5.96 9.31 -20.32
CA VAL A 307 -4.61 9.39 -19.74
C VAL A 307 -3.98 10.60 -20.36
N GLU A 308 -3.45 11.49 -19.53
CA GLU A 308 -2.83 12.73 -19.99
C GLU A 308 -1.32 12.70 -19.72
N TRP A 309 -0.54 13.06 -20.74
CA TRP A 309 0.89 13.31 -20.59
C TRP A 309 1.37 14.36 -21.57
N VAL A 310 1.88 15.49 -21.07
CA VAL A 310 2.65 16.49 -21.86
C VAL A 310 2.10 16.65 -23.30
N ASN A 311 0.79 16.88 -23.42
CA ASN A 311 0.01 17.06 -24.67
C ASN A 311 -0.38 15.79 -25.47
N LEU A 312 -0.30 14.60 -24.88
CA LEU A 312 -0.90 13.37 -25.37
C LEU A 312 -2.21 13.10 -24.62
N HIS A 313 -3.28 12.92 -25.39
CA HIS A 313 -4.56 12.42 -24.90
C HIS A 313 -4.70 10.97 -25.33
N MET A 314 -4.66 10.07 -24.36
CA MET A 314 -4.86 8.65 -24.58
C MET A 314 -6.15 8.20 -23.90
N THR A 315 -6.74 7.09 -24.35
CA THR A 315 -7.86 6.43 -23.67
C THR A 315 -7.55 4.96 -23.45
N LEU A 316 -7.82 4.46 -22.25
CA LEU A 316 -7.71 3.06 -21.84
C LEU A 316 -9.07 2.41 -21.78
N SER A 317 -9.20 1.21 -22.33
CA SER A 317 -10.39 0.37 -22.20
C SER A 317 -9.96 -1.08 -22.00
N GLY A 318 -10.69 -1.82 -21.17
CA GLY A 318 -10.40 -3.23 -20.86
C GLY A 318 -10.66 -3.57 -19.39
N THR A 319 -10.44 -4.82 -18.98
CA THR A 319 -10.57 -5.26 -17.58
C THR A 319 -9.29 -5.93 -17.13
N ILE A 320 -8.82 -5.61 -15.92
CA ILE A 320 -7.64 -6.17 -15.29
C ILE A 320 -8.12 -6.95 -14.07
N GLY A 321 -7.85 -8.24 -13.97
CA GLY A 321 -8.30 -9.11 -12.88
C GLY A 321 -7.43 -10.35 -12.76
N PRO A 322 -7.22 -10.88 -11.54
CA PRO A 322 -6.49 -12.11 -11.36
C PRO A 322 -7.21 -13.25 -12.07
#